data_AF-A0A7V2QVP0-F1
#
_entry.id   AF-A0A7V2QVP0-F1
#
_cell.length_a   1.000
_cell.length_b   1.000
_cell.length_c   1.000
_cell.angle_alpha   90.00
_cell.angle_beta   90.00
_cell.angle_gamma   90.00
#
_symmetry.space_group_name_H-M   'P 1'
#
loop_
_entity.id
_entity.type
_entity.pdbx_description
1 polymer ?
#
loop_
_entity_poly.entity_id
_entity_poly.type
_entity_poly.pdbx_seq_one_letter_code
_entity_poly.pdbx_strand_id
1 'polypeptide(L)'
;MNALELIDTKADNIYDYKLCFYKDDKQEGYRPKAEWLKQRFSEGPKYKVLYSASEGAVATIEYIPGEYTWRAVNASGYMMIHYIFNEYKKYRE
;
A
#
# COMPACT_ATOMS: atom_id res chain seq x y z
N MET A 1 11.24 16.98 13.17
CA MET A 1 10.96 15.76 12.38
C MET A 1 9.48 15.80 12.08
N ASN A 2 9.06 15.77 10.81
CA ASN A 2 7.63 15.68 10.50
C ASN A 2 7.12 14.37 11.10
N ALA A 3 6.00 14.42 11.82
CA ALA A 3 5.40 13.23 12.39
C ALA A 3 5.03 12.29 11.23
N LEU A 4 5.65 11.11 11.21
CA LEU A 4 5.31 10.04 10.29
C LEU A 4 4.29 9.13 10.96
N GLU A 5 3.24 8.78 10.23
CA GLU A 5 2.18 7.90 10.71
C GLU A 5 2.06 6.68 9.80
N LEU A 6 1.92 5.50 10.39
CA LEU A 6 1.66 4.28 9.63
C LEU A 6 0.14 4.07 9.53
N ILE A 7 -0.39 4.31 8.34
CA ILE A 7 -1.82 4.22 8.06
C ILE A 7 -2.18 2.81 7.57
N ASP A 8 -3.21 2.24 8.19
CA ASP A 8 -3.91 1.06 7.68
C ASP A 8 -4.91 1.47 6.59
N THR A 9 -4.57 1.14 5.35
CA THR A 9 -5.45 1.41 4.22
C THR A 9 -6.52 0.33 4.13
N LYS A 10 -7.77 0.77 4.03
CA LYS A 10 -9.01 -0.01 4.00
C LYS A 10 -9.90 0.51 2.88
N ALA A 11 -11.00 -0.19 2.63
CA ALA A 11 -11.89 0.16 1.53
C ALA A 11 -12.53 1.56 1.66
N ASP A 12 -12.68 2.05 2.88
CA ASP A 12 -13.32 3.33 3.23
C ASP A 12 -12.35 4.53 3.21
N ASN A 13 -11.04 4.31 3.38
CA ASN A 13 -10.05 5.39 3.49
C ASN A 13 -8.96 5.39 2.40
N ILE A 14 -9.03 4.47 1.42
CA ILE A 14 -7.99 4.31 0.38
C ILE A 14 -7.77 5.56 -0.49
N TYR A 15 -8.80 6.41 -0.61
CA TYR A 15 -8.68 7.65 -1.37
C TYR A 15 -8.08 8.81 -0.56
N ASP A 16 -8.10 8.74 0.77
CA ASP A 16 -7.68 9.84 1.65
C ASP A 16 -6.15 9.93 1.75
N TYR A 17 -5.49 8.78 1.77
CA TYR A 17 -4.05 8.70 2.03
C TYR A 17 -3.19 8.54 0.79
N LYS A 18 -3.82 8.48 -0.40
CA LYS A 18 -3.18 8.19 -1.69
C LYS A 18 -2.38 6.88 -1.69
N LEU A 19 -1.99 6.46 -2.89
CA LEU A 19 -1.13 5.31 -3.10
C LEU A 19 0.26 5.86 -3.43
N CYS A 20 1.31 5.47 -2.68
CA CYS A 20 2.66 6.06 -2.73
C CYS A 20 3.29 6.16 -4.14
N PHE A 21 2.80 5.41 -5.13
CA PHE A 21 3.31 5.46 -6.52
C PHE A 21 2.71 6.57 -7.38
N TYR A 22 1.59 7.17 -6.94
CA TYR A 22 0.82 8.12 -7.74
C TYR A 22 0.93 9.50 -7.11
N LYS A 23 1.56 10.42 -7.84
CA LYS A 23 1.70 11.82 -7.41
C LYS A 23 0.38 12.58 -7.45
N ASP A 24 -0.51 12.17 -8.35
CA ASP A 24 -1.83 12.74 -8.57
C ASP A 24 -2.88 11.63 -8.74
N ASP A 25 -4.09 11.83 -8.23
CA ASP A 25 -5.22 10.90 -8.31
C ASP A 25 -5.81 10.82 -9.73
N LYS A 26 -5.44 11.77 -10.60
CA LYS A 26 -5.76 11.80 -12.03
C LYS A 26 -4.84 10.94 -12.88
N GLN A 27 -3.73 10.44 -12.33
CA GLN A 27 -2.82 9.59 -13.09
C GLN A 27 -3.53 8.30 -13.52
N GLU A 28 -3.29 7.92 -14.77
CA GLU A 28 -3.82 6.68 -15.32
C GLU A 28 -3.32 5.50 -14.47
N GLY A 29 -4.25 4.71 -13.96
CA GLY A 29 -3.97 3.58 -13.07
C GLY A 29 -4.20 3.82 -11.58
N TYR A 30 -4.29 5.07 -11.09
CA TYR A 30 -4.58 5.31 -9.67
C TYR A 30 -5.94 4.71 -9.26
N ARG A 31 -7.01 5.13 -9.96
CA ARG A 31 -8.37 4.65 -9.68
C ARG A 31 -8.52 3.13 -9.90
N PRO A 32 -8.05 2.55 -11.02
CA PRO A 32 -8.06 1.09 -11.20
C PRO A 32 -7.36 0.34 -10.07
N LYS A 33 -6.19 0.80 -9.61
CA LYS A 33 -5.48 0.15 -8.49
C LYS A 33 -6.24 0.27 -7.18
N ALA A 34 -6.79 1.45 -6.87
CA ALA A 34 -7.57 1.66 -5.66
C ALA A 34 -8.82 0.77 -5.64
N GLU A 35 -9.57 0.69 -6.75
CA GLU A 35 -10.75 -0.17 -6.85
C GLU A 35 -10.39 -1.66 -6.82
N TRP A 36 -9.26 -2.07 -7.43
CA TRP A 36 -8.75 -3.43 -7.28
C TRP A 36 -8.48 -3.77 -5.81
N LEU A 37 -7.74 -2.92 -5.09
CA LEU A 37 -7.45 -3.15 -3.67
C LEU A 37 -8.74 -3.21 -2.82
N LYS A 38 -9.72 -2.34 -3.08
CA LYS A 38 -11.02 -2.36 -2.41
C LYS A 38 -11.72 -3.72 -2.54
N GLN A 39 -11.72 -4.30 -3.74
CA GLN A 39 -12.34 -5.61 -4.01
C GLN A 39 -11.57 -6.79 -3.42
N ARG A 40 -10.29 -6.59 -3.08
CA ARG A 40 -9.40 -7.65 -2.58
C ARG A 40 -9.20 -7.60 -1.07
N PHE A 41 -9.50 -6.49 -0.38
CA PHE A 41 -9.32 -6.41 1.07
C PHE A 41 -10.02 -7.52 1.86
N SER A 42 -11.11 -8.08 1.34
CA SER A 42 -11.79 -9.26 1.94
C SER A 42 -10.97 -10.55 1.90
N GLU A 43 -9.97 -10.65 1.02
CA GLU A 43 -9.05 -11.81 0.90
C GLU A 43 -7.92 -11.75 1.95
N GLY A 44 -7.90 -10.70 2.78
CA GLY A 44 -6.86 -10.49 3.80
C GLY A 44 -5.58 -9.74 3.40
N PRO A 45 -5.41 -9.12 2.21
CA PRO A 45 -4.25 -8.28 1.96
C PRO A 45 -4.25 -7.09 2.92
N LYS A 46 -3.05 -6.72 3.34
CA LYS A 46 -2.75 -5.51 4.10
C LYS A 46 -1.97 -4.58 3.19
N TYR A 47 -2.55 -3.42 2.96
CA TYR A 47 -1.89 -2.29 2.31
C TYR A 47 -1.69 -1.22 3.37
N LYS A 48 -0.45 -0.84 3.63
CA LYS A 48 -0.12 0.23 4.58
C LYS A 48 0.63 1.34 3.88
N VAL A 49 0.40 2.56 4.35
CA VAL A 49 1.07 3.77 3.87
C VAL A 49 1.80 4.40 5.04
N LEU A 50 3.08 4.73 4.83
CA LEU A 50 3.77 5.67 5.70
C LEU A 50 3.39 7.08 5.22
N TYR A 51 2.68 7.82 6.06
CA TYR A 51 2.14 9.13 5.74
C TYR A 51 2.92 10.23 6.47
N SER A 52 3.20 11.31 5.77
CA SER A 52 3.82 12.53 6.28
C SER A 52 2.84 13.67 6.13
N ALA A 53 2.57 14.40 7.21
CA ALA A 53 1.64 15.54 7.18
C ALA A 53 2.03 16.61 6.13
N SER A 54 3.31 16.72 5.78
CA SER A 54 3.79 17.69 4.79
C SER A 54 3.87 17.16 3.35
N GLU A 55 3.98 15.84 3.17
CA GLU A 55 4.31 15.22 1.87
C GLU A 55 3.32 14.17 1.40
N GLY A 56 2.36 13.77 2.23
CA GLY A 56 1.42 12.70 1.94
C GLY A 56 2.04 11.31 2.10
N ALA A 57 1.66 10.37 1.23
CA ALA A 57 2.22 9.02 1.20
C ALA A 57 3.69 9.03 0.76
N VAL A 58 4.59 8.59 1.64
CA VAL A 58 6.05 8.60 1.39
C VAL A 58 6.65 7.20 1.24
N ALA A 59 5.97 6.18 1.79
CA ALA A 59 6.31 4.79 1.60
C ALA A 59 5.07 3.91 1.67
N THR A 60 5.17 2.67 1.19
CA THR A 60 4.08 1.69 1.28
C THR A 60 4.62 0.27 1.39
N ILE A 61 3.81 -0.60 2.00
CA ILE A 61 4.00 -2.04 2.00
C ILE A 61 2.68 -2.72 1.71
N GLU A 62 2.71 -3.74 0.87
CA GLU A 62 1.58 -4.62 0.58
C GLU A 62 1.98 -6.07 0.86
N TYR A 63 1.17 -6.76 1.65
CA TYR A 63 1.40 -8.15 2.02
C TYR A 63 0.08 -8.90 2.27
N ILE A 64 0.06 -10.22 2.05
CA ILE A 64 -1.13 -11.07 2.10
C ILE A 64 -0.76 -12.46 2.64
N PRO A 65 -1.68 -13.24 3.25
CA PRO A 65 -1.41 -14.66 3.52
C PRO A 65 -1.03 -15.40 2.23
N GLY A 66 -0.03 -16.28 2.31
CA GLY A 66 0.56 -16.94 1.16
C GLY A 66 -0.38 -17.91 0.45
N GLU A 67 -1.47 -18.34 1.09
CA GLU A 67 -2.57 -19.09 0.46
C GLU A 67 -3.37 -18.27 -0.56
N TYR A 68 -3.35 -16.94 -0.42
CA TYR A 68 -4.12 -16.01 -1.26
C TYR A 68 -3.21 -15.14 -2.14
N THR A 69 -1.90 -15.38 -2.13
CA THR A 69 -0.94 -14.62 -2.93
C THR A 69 -1.24 -14.69 -4.43
N TRP A 70 -1.05 -13.58 -5.13
CA TRP A 70 -1.23 -13.53 -6.59
C TRP A 70 0.03 -13.96 -7.36
N ARG A 71 1.09 -14.31 -6.63
CA ARG A 71 2.36 -14.80 -7.21
C ARG A 71 2.30 -16.32 -7.37
N ALA A 72 2.91 -16.85 -8.42
CA ALA A 72 3.03 -18.29 -8.63
C ALA A 72 4.08 -18.91 -7.68
N VAL A 73 3.73 -19.00 -6.39
CA VAL A 73 4.57 -19.54 -5.32
C VAL A 73 3.72 -20.38 -4.38
N ASN A 74 4.25 -21.50 -3.90
CA ASN A 74 3.64 -22.25 -2.81
C ASN A 74 4.14 -21.70 -1.48
N ALA A 75 3.30 -20.91 -0.80
CA ALA A 75 3.67 -20.18 0.41
C ALA A 75 2.63 -20.34 1.53
N SER A 76 1.89 -21.45 1.55
CA SER A 76 0.94 -21.70 2.64
C SER A 76 1.65 -21.73 3.99
N GLY A 77 1.06 -21.09 4.99
CA GLY A 77 1.60 -20.87 6.33
C GLY A 77 2.51 -19.64 6.44
N TYR A 78 2.76 -18.92 5.35
CA TYR A 78 3.62 -17.73 5.34
C TYR A 78 2.83 -16.45 4.99
N MET A 79 3.40 -15.30 5.31
CA MET A 79 2.96 -14.02 4.75
C MET A 79 3.82 -13.68 3.53
N MET A 80 3.18 -13.38 2.40
CA MET A 80 3.87 -12.92 1.20
C MET A 80 3.86 -11.40 1.15
N ILE A 81 5.04 -10.79 1.07
CA ILE A 81 5.19 -9.37 0.75
C ILE A 81 5.16 -9.24 -0.77
N HIS A 82 4.11 -8.59 -1.30
CA HIS A 82 4.02 -8.32 -2.73
C HIS A 82 5.00 -7.23 -3.16
N TYR A 83 5.14 -6.19 -2.33
CA TYR A 83 6.17 -5.17 -2.46
C TYR A 83 6.28 -4.31 -1.19
N ILE A 84 7.44 -3.69 -1.05
CA ILE A 84 7.73 -2.59 -0.14
C ILE A 84 8.44 -1.51 -0.95
N PHE A 85 8.03 -0.27 -0.79
CA PHE A 85 8.59 0.84 -1.56
C PHE A 85 8.68 2.11 -0.74
N ASN A 86 9.76 2.87 -0.93
CA ASN A 86 9.98 4.18 -0.34
C ASN A 86 10.45 5.15 -1.43
N GLU A 87 9.64 6.17 -1.71
CA GLU A 87 9.91 7.13 -2.78
C GLU A 87 11.07 8.09 -2.41
N TYR A 88 11.18 8.48 -1.14
CA TYR A 88 12.06 9.57 -0.74
C TYR A 88 13.33 9.10 -0.04
N LYS A 89 14.48 9.50 -0.58
CA LYS A 89 15.80 9.16 -0.01
C LYS A 89 15.97 9.63 1.43
N LYS A 90 15.37 10.76 1.83
CA LYS A 90 15.47 11.30 3.18
C LYS A 90 14.78 10.44 4.26
N TYR A 91 13.94 9.50 3.85
CA TYR A 91 13.34 8.49 4.74
C TYR A 91 14.05 7.14 4.64
N ARG A 92 15.24 7.09 4.02
CA ARG A 92 16.11 5.92 4.01
C ARG A 92 17.23 6.24 5.00
N GLU A 93 17.20 5.58 6.15
CA GLU A 93 18.33 5.62 7.09
C GLU A 93 19.53 4.86 6.52
#